data_AF-A0A3A1XRW9-F1
#
_entry.id   AF-A0A3A1XRW9-F1
#
_cell.length_a   1.000
_cell.length_b   1.000
_cell.length_c   1.000
_cell.angle_alpha   90.00
_cell.angle_beta   90.00
_cell.angle_gamma   90.00
#
_symmetry.space_group_name_H-M   'P 1'
#
loop_
_entity.id
_entity.type
_entity.pdbx_description
1 polymer ?
#
loop_
_entity_poly.entity_id
_entity_poly.type
_entity_poly.pdbx_seq_one_letter_code
_entity_poly.pdbx_strand_id
1 'polypeptide(L)'
;MANNTRKKHAHEQVESSFKNVDSSSAYATMRKVSLSTLATVLTAATCLGGQPILASSNILLPPTTAAFAEEVRKNDPNPWLHTPNILEYQRYRYLNSRGEFGYVGDDKVGDWDRIINKTDMYAHVQGEGNNKYLVFDVFFNNDGKSMVSASTKHQYVWQIPYAIADLSNGGYKGDTMRNLSFDFYKRNNKSPQTPANLSHDIGLFEHDASKSFNQDFLKDSQDHNNSTYHYSIGVRPGGSGAQDIKDNFHVNPDALDSAIKKALPPNQRPYNSYNYGIGITTTHVDYAVRMHCELKLRPGV
;
A
#
# COMPACT_ATOMS: atom_id res chain seq x y z
N MET A 1 10.58 33.26 -10.13
CA MET A 1 9.35 33.62 -9.38
C MET A 1 8.23 32.57 -9.44
N ALA A 2 8.26 31.57 -10.34
CA ALA A 2 7.21 30.53 -10.43
C ALA A 2 7.28 29.39 -9.39
N ASN A 3 8.38 29.27 -8.62
CA ASN A 3 8.61 28.16 -7.70
C ASN A 3 7.91 28.32 -6.32
N ASN A 4 7.62 29.57 -5.92
CA ASN A 4 6.95 29.85 -4.64
C ASN A 4 5.42 29.68 -4.73
N THR A 5 4.83 29.84 -5.91
CA THR A 5 3.37 29.78 -6.08
C THR A 5 2.84 28.35 -6.01
N ARG A 6 3.60 27.33 -6.47
CA ARG A 6 3.18 25.92 -6.39
C ARG A 6 3.22 25.33 -4.98
N LYS A 7 4.23 25.68 -4.16
CA LYS A 7 4.29 25.24 -2.76
C LYS A 7 3.14 25.83 -1.93
N LYS A 8 2.71 27.05 -2.26
CA LYS A 8 1.58 27.72 -1.58
C LYS A 8 0.24 27.06 -1.91
N HIS A 9 0.01 26.67 -3.17
CA HIS A 9 -1.23 25.99 -3.57
C HIS A 9 -1.41 24.60 -2.98
N ALA A 10 -0.33 23.82 -2.80
CA ALA A 10 -0.41 22.51 -2.15
C ALA A 10 -0.79 22.63 -0.66
N HIS A 11 -0.32 23.68 0.04
CA HIS A 11 -0.65 23.91 1.44
C HIS A 11 -2.07 24.49 1.63
N GLU A 12 -2.54 25.33 0.72
CA GLU A 12 -3.91 25.91 0.77
C GLU A 12 -5.00 24.89 0.40
N GLN A 13 -4.73 23.93 -0.51
CA GLN A 13 -5.67 22.84 -0.82
C GLN A 13 -5.91 21.90 0.37
N VAL A 14 -4.88 21.66 1.19
CA VAL A 14 -4.98 20.82 2.39
C VAL A 14 -5.86 21.49 3.46
N GLU A 15 -5.83 22.82 3.61
CA GLU A 15 -6.68 23.49 4.61
C GLU A 15 -8.13 23.74 4.15
N SER A 16 -8.34 23.98 2.85
CA SER A 16 -9.70 24.24 2.30
C SER A 16 -10.61 23.01 2.29
N SER A 17 -10.02 21.81 2.24
CA SER A 17 -10.75 20.53 2.19
C SER A 17 -11.41 20.15 3.52
N PHE A 18 -11.08 20.84 4.63
CA PHE A 18 -11.69 20.62 5.94
C PHE A 18 -12.86 21.57 6.28
N LYS A 19 -13.10 22.64 5.50
CA LYS A 19 -14.04 23.72 5.91
C LYS A 19 -15.48 23.60 5.41
N ASN A 20 -15.77 22.75 4.42
CA ASN A 20 -17.11 22.65 3.83
C ASN A 20 -17.58 21.18 3.74
N VAL A 21 -18.17 20.65 4.82
CA VAL A 21 -18.87 19.35 4.75
C VAL A 21 -20.20 19.44 5.50
N ASP A 22 -21.29 19.41 4.73
CA ASP A 22 -22.67 19.39 5.20
C ASP A 22 -23.10 17.96 5.64
N SER A 23 -23.99 17.87 6.63
CA SER A 23 -24.10 16.73 7.56
C SER A 23 -25.27 15.76 7.29
N SER A 24 -25.98 15.86 6.17
CA SER A 24 -27.33 15.27 6.04
C SER A 24 -27.55 14.34 4.83
N SER A 25 -26.78 13.27 4.67
CA SER A 25 -27.18 12.15 3.79
C SER A 25 -26.54 10.83 4.26
N ALA A 26 -26.98 9.68 3.73
CA ALA A 26 -26.45 8.36 4.06
C ALA A 26 -24.91 8.22 3.88
N TYR A 27 -24.27 9.19 3.19
CA TYR A 27 -22.81 9.39 3.14
C TYR A 27 -22.18 9.81 4.48
N ALA A 28 -22.96 10.36 5.41
CA ALA A 28 -22.51 10.78 6.75
C ALA A 28 -22.10 9.58 7.63
N THR A 29 -22.61 8.38 7.37
CA THR A 29 -22.27 7.18 8.14
C THR A 29 -20.91 6.60 7.74
N MET A 30 -20.52 6.68 6.46
CA MET A 30 -19.18 6.30 5.99
C MET A 30 -18.12 7.39 6.24
N ARG A 31 -18.51 8.66 6.36
CA ARG A 31 -17.60 9.76 6.78
C ARG A 31 -17.40 9.88 8.29
N LYS A 32 -18.08 9.04 9.10
CA LYS A 32 -17.86 8.90 10.55
C LYS A 32 -16.71 7.94 10.90
N VAL A 33 -15.73 7.75 10.01
CA VAL A 33 -14.43 7.26 10.46
C VAL A 33 -13.80 8.40 11.26
N SER A 34 -13.43 8.18 12.52
CA SER A 34 -13.00 9.26 13.39
C SER A 34 -11.86 10.06 12.74
N LEU A 35 -11.81 11.38 12.94
CA LEU A 35 -10.70 12.22 12.43
C LEU A 35 -9.34 11.65 12.86
N SER A 36 -9.28 11.00 14.04
CA SER A 36 -8.13 10.24 14.53
C SER A 36 -7.79 9.01 13.68
N THR A 37 -8.78 8.25 13.22
CA THR A 37 -8.58 7.10 12.32
C THR A 37 -8.08 7.56 10.97
N LEU A 38 -8.67 8.61 10.40
CA LEU A 38 -8.26 9.17 9.12
C LEU A 38 -6.85 9.76 9.19
N ALA A 39 -6.53 10.49 10.27
CA ALA A 39 -5.17 10.97 10.56
C ALA A 39 -4.17 9.82 10.79
N THR A 40 -4.59 8.71 11.42
CA THR A 40 -3.72 7.54 11.65
C THR A 40 -3.50 6.74 10.37
N VAL A 41 -4.53 6.59 9.51
CA VAL A 41 -4.43 6.02 8.16
C VAL A 41 -3.53 6.90 7.28
N LEU A 42 -3.69 8.23 7.33
CA LEU A 42 -2.80 9.18 6.67
C LEU A 42 -1.35 9.04 7.19
N THR A 43 -1.17 8.87 8.49
CA THR A 43 0.15 8.66 9.11
C THR A 43 0.77 7.33 8.64
N ALA A 44 -0.03 6.26 8.57
CA ALA A 44 0.39 4.96 8.01
C ALA A 44 0.61 4.98 6.48
N ALA A 45 0.04 5.95 5.76
CA ALA A 45 0.29 6.15 4.33
C ALA A 45 1.52 7.02 4.06
N THR A 46 1.79 8.04 4.89
CA THR A 46 3.02 8.85 4.81
C THR A 46 4.30 8.05 5.03
N CYS A 47 4.18 6.83 5.56
CA CYS A 47 5.29 6.08 6.09
C CYS A 47 5.93 5.11 5.08
N LEU A 48 5.42 5.02 3.85
CA LEU A 48 6.12 4.41 2.71
C LEU A 48 6.86 5.45 1.83
N GLY A 49 6.87 6.73 2.25
CA GLY A 49 7.58 7.82 1.57
C GLY A 49 6.74 8.62 0.56
N GLY A 50 5.47 8.28 0.34
CA GLY A 50 4.55 9.08 -0.46
C GLY A 50 3.79 10.13 0.34
N GLN A 51 3.27 11.15 -0.34
CA GLN A 51 2.24 12.01 0.24
C GLN A 51 0.89 11.31 0.01
N PRO A 52 0.12 11.01 1.06
CA PRO A 52 -1.26 10.57 0.89
C PRO A 52 -2.04 11.69 0.22
N ILE A 53 -2.55 11.43 -0.97
CA ILE A 53 -3.59 12.27 -1.54
C ILE A 53 -4.88 11.74 -0.89
N LEU A 54 -5.52 12.55 -0.05
CA LEU A 54 -6.92 12.30 0.26
C LEU A 54 -7.63 12.35 -1.09
N ALA A 55 -8.17 11.22 -1.54
CA ALA A 55 -8.92 11.15 -2.79
C ALA A 55 -9.98 12.26 -2.71
N SER A 56 -9.76 13.36 -3.43
CA SER A 56 -10.79 14.36 -3.61
C SER A 56 -11.86 13.62 -4.40
N SER A 57 -12.98 13.35 -3.77
CA SER A 57 -14.17 12.83 -4.42
C SER A 57 -14.67 13.87 -5.43
N ASN A 58 -14.00 13.94 -6.58
CA ASN A 58 -14.24 14.86 -7.69
C ASN A 58 -13.96 14.16 -9.03
N ILE A 59 -14.22 12.86 -9.13
CA ILE A 59 -14.80 12.39 -10.38
C ILE A 59 -16.29 12.63 -10.22
N LEU A 60 -16.74 13.74 -10.81
CA LEU A 60 -18.14 14.14 -10.91
C LEU A 60 -18.84 13.16 -11.87
N LEU A 61 -18.97 11.89 -11.47
CA LEU A 61 -19.93 10.99 -12.10
C LEU A 61 -21.30 11.40 -11.58
N PRO A 62 -22.32 11.55 -12.46
CA PRO A 62 -23.69 11.81 -12.03
C PRO A 62 -24.11 10.75 -11.00
N PRO A 63 -25.03 11.09 -10.08
CA PRO A 63 -25.35 10.24 -8.93
C PRO A 63 -25.82 8.87 -9.42
N THR A 64 -24.89 7.92 -9.41
CA THR A 64 -25.18 6.54 -9.76
C THR A 64 -25.64 5.87 -8.48
N THR A 65 -26.90 5.46 -8.49
CA THR A 65 -27.55 4.70 -7.43
C THR A 65 -26.63 3.54 -7.02
N ALA A 66 -26.59 3.17 -5.73
CA ALA A 66 -25.72 2.09 -5.23
C ALA A 66 -25.81 0.78 -6.04
N ALA A 67 -26.95 0.53 -6.68
CA ALA A 67 -27.18 -0.56 -7.63
C ALA A 67 -26.36 -0.45 -8.94
N PHE A 68 -26.22 0.75 -9.53
CA PHE A 68 -25.37 0.96 -10.70
C PHE A 68 -23.88 0.85 -10.35
N ALA A 69 -23.48 1.34 -9.17
CA ALA A 69 -22.13 1.13 -8.68
C ALA A 69 -21.84 -0.38 -8.47
N GLU A 70 -22.81 -1.18 -8.02
CA GLU A 70 -22.71 -2.65 -7.93
C GLU A 70 -22.58 -3.32 -9.30
N GLU A 71 -23.33 -2.83 -10.27
CA GLU A 71 -23.32 -3.38 -11.63
C GLU A 71 -22.04 -3.03 -12.41
N VAL A 72 -21.50 -1.83 -12.21
CA VAL A 72 -20.15 -1.46 -12.67
C VAL A 72 -19.10 -2.31 -11.96
N ARG A 73 -19.15 -2.44 -10.63
CA ARG A 73 -18.23 -3.30 -9.84
C ARG A 73 -18.15 -4.74 -10.35
N LYS A 74 -19.28 -5.32 -10.76
CA LYS A 74 -19.38 -6.74 -11.12
C LYS A 74 -18.67 -7.10 -12.43
N ASN A 75 -18.49 -6.13 -13.33
CA ASN A 75 -17.87 -6.32 -14.64
C ASN A 75 -16.56 -5.53 -14.81
N ASP A 76 -16.13 -4.78 -13.79
CA ASP A 76 -14.91 -4.00 -13.84
C ASP A 76 -13.69 -4.87 -13.52
N PRO A 77 -12.66 -4.92 -14.38
CA PRO A 77 -11.46 -5.65 -14.08
C PRO A 77 -10.58 -4.95 -13.01
N ASN A 78 -10.85 -3.69 -12.66
CA ASN A 78 -10.16 -2.88 -11.65
C ASN A 78 -11.12 -2.43 -10.50
N PRO A 79 -11.72 -3.34 -9.72
CA PRO A 79 -12.74 -3.00 -8.73
C PRO A 79 -12.28 -1.99 -7.65
N TRP A 80 -10.97 -1.92 -7.39
CA TRP A 80 -10.36 -0.97 -6.46
C TRP A 80 -10.39 0.48 -6.95
N LEU A 81 -10.54 0.77 -8.26
CA LEU A 81 -10.66 2.15 -8.75
C LEU A 81 -12.08 2.71 -8.64
N HIS A 82 -13.09 1.84 -8.48
CA HIS A 82 -14.50 2.21 -8.52
C HIS A 82 -15.18 2.14 -7.15
N THR A 83 -14.48 1.61 -6.16
CA THR A 83 -14.89 1.71 -4.76
C THR A 83 -14.35 3.02 -4.21
N PRO A 84 -15.16 3.85 -3.52
CA PRO A 84 -14.67 5.08 -2.91
C PRO A 84 -13.50 4.79 -1.95
N ASN A 85 -12.29 5.05 -2.40
CA ASN A 85 -11.09 4.81 -1.62
C ASN A 85 -10.90 5.92 -0.60
N ILE A 86 -10.55 5.52 0.61
CA ILE A 86 -10.09 6.46 1.64
C ILE A 86 -8.59 6.73 1.52
N LEU A 87 -7.88 5.85 0.82
CA LEU A 87 -6.44 5.94 0.60
C LEU A 87 -6.11 5.54 -0.83
N GLU A 88 -5.43 6.44 -1.51
CA GLU A 88 -4.72 6.16 -2.76
C GLU A 88 -3.27 6.58 -2.55
N TYR A 89 -2.38 5.63 -2.75
CA TYR A 89 -0.96 5.80 -2.48
C TYR A 89 -0.17 5.38 -3.70
N GLN A 90 0.82 6.20 -4.04
CA GLN A 90 1.82 5.88 -5.03
C GLN A 90 3.20 6.10 -4.40
N ARG A 91 4.18 5.30 -4.80
CA ARG A 91 5.55 5.42 -4.31
C ARG A 91 6.23 6.66 -4.89
N TYR A 92 6.80 7.50 -4.02
CA TYR A 92 7.53 8.72 -4.41
C TYR A 92 9.01 8.72 -3.98
N ARG A 93 9.50 7.63 -3.38
CA ARG A 93 10.85 7.53 -2.82
C ARG A 93 11.45 6.15 -3.02
N TYR A 94 12.77 6.09 -3.10
CA TYR A 94 13.52 4.83 -3.05
C TYR A 94 14.81 4.98 -2.25
N LEU A 95 15.34 3.83 -1.85
CA LEU A 95 16.70 3.66 -1.36
C LEU A 95 17.29 2.53 -2.20
N ASN A 96 18.41 2.76 -2.87
CA ASN A 96 19.04 1.72 -3.69
C ASN A 96 20.00 0.84 -2.87
N SER A 97 20.58 -0.17 -3.51
CA SER A 97 21.52 -1.10 -2.88
C SER A 97 22.83 -0.46 -2.42
N ARG A 98 23.11 0.80 -2.79
CA ARG A 98 24.25 1.59 -2.30
C ARG A 98 23.89 2.45 -1.08
N GLY A 99 22.64 2.38 -0.62
CA GLY A 99 22.13 3.23 0.47
C GLY A 99 21.86 4.67 0.05
N GLU A 100 21.79 4.93 -1.26
CA GLU A 100 21.47 6.26 -1.78
C GLU A 100 19.95 6.42 -1.88
N PHE A 101 19.42 7.47 -1.27
CA PHE A 101 18.00 7.80 -1.35
C PHE A 101 17.73 8.70 -2.55
N GLY A 102 16.54 8.55 -3.14
CA GLY A 102 16.07 9.44 -4.18
C GLY A 102 14.58 9.72 -4.07
N TYR A 103 14.19 10.88 -4.58
CA TYR A 103 12.81 11.35 -4.64
C TYR A 103 12.39 11.49 -6.10
N VAL A 104 11.08 11.57 -6.31
CA VAL A 104 10.54 12.06 -7.58
C VAL A 104 10.95 13.53 -7.76
N GLY A 105 11.98 13.75 -8.58
CA GLY A 105 12.40 15.04 -9.11
C GLY A 105 13.58 15.72 -8.42
N ASP A 106 14.70 15.82 -9.15
CA ASP A 106 15.56 17.02 -9.22
C ASP A 106 16.10 17.28 -10.66
N ASP A 107 16.13 16.26 -11.54
CA ASP A 107 16.42 16.38 -12.99
C ASP A 107 15.25 15.94 -13.91
N LYS A 108 14.12 15.51 -13.31
CA LYS A 108 12.94 14.89 -13.96
C LYS A 108 13.22 13.62 -14.79
N VAL A 109 14.44 13.07 -14.75
CA VAL A 109 14.84 11.83 -15.44
C VAL A 109 15.26 10.74 -14.43
N GLY A 110 15.33 11.08 -13.13
CA GLY A 110 15.46 10.14 -12.03
C GLY A 110 14.30 9.14 -11.93
N ASP A 111 14.37 8.11 -12.77
CA ASP A 111 13.87 6.75 -12.56
C ASP A 111 12.38 6.60 -12.22
N TRP A 112 11.51 7.19 -13.04
CA TRP A 112 10.08 6.84 -13.10
C TRP A 112 9.85 5.32 -13.12
N ASP A 113 10.69 4.60 -13.88
CA ASP A 113 10.74 3.15 -13.98
C ASP A 113 11.28 2.44 -12.74
N ARG A 114 11.84 3.11 -11.73
CA ARG A 114 12.22 2.48 -10.44
C ARG A 114 11.39 2.97 -9.25
N ILE A 115 10.54 3.98 -9.40
CA ILE A 115 9.85 4.63 -8.29
C ILE A 115 8.33 4.58 -8.48
N ILE A 116 7.80 5.37 -9.42
CA ILE A 116 6.36 5.61 -9.56
C ILE A 116 5.64 4.39 -10.12
N ASN A 117 6.25 3.72 -11.10
CA ASN A 117 5.65 2.55 -11.77
C ASN A 117 5.82 1.24 -10.98
N LYS A 118 6.29 1.31 -9.74
CA LYS A 118 6.64 0.11 -8.96
C LYS A 118 5.67 -0.23 -7.86
N THR A 119 5.06 0.76 -7.22
CA THR A 119 4.13 0.47 -6.13
C THR A 119 3.00 1.48 -6.05
N ASP A 120 1.78 0.95 -6.11
CA ASP A 120 0.56 1.66 -5.76
C ASP A 120 -0.16 0.89 -4.65
N MET A 121 -1.00 1.58 -3.88
CA MET A 121 -1.85 0.97 -2.87
C MET A 121 -3.18 1.71 -2.79
N TYR A 122 -4.26 0.94 -2.74
CA TYR A 122 -5.62 1.43 -2.57
C TYR A 122 -6.20 0.82 -1.31
N ALA A 123 -6.98 1.62 -0.58
CA ALA A 123 -7.72 1.10 0.56
C ALA A 123 -9.09 1.74 0.73
N HIS A 124 -10.06 0.92 1.12
CA HIS A 124 -11.42 1.34 1.44
C HIS A 124 -11.94 0.60 2.68
N VAL A 125 -12.93 1.20 3.36
CA VAL A 125 -13.54 0.60 4.55
C VAL A 125 -14.68 -0.33 4.13
N GLN A 126 -14.71 -1.51 4.72
CA GLN A 126 -15.81 -2.46 4.59
C GLN A 126 -16.34 -2.83 5.98
N GLY A 127 -17.65 -2.68 6.18
CA GLY A 127 -18.33 -3.12 7.41
C GLY A 127 -18.93 -4.51 7.24
N GLU A 128 -18.77 -5.37 8.25
CA GLU A 128 -19.45 -6.66 8.30
C GLU A 128 -19.92 -6.96 9.73
N GLY A 129 -21.23 -6.88 9.96
CA GLY A 129 -21.82 -6.99 11.29
C GLY A 129 -21.23 -5.95 12.24
N ASN A 130 -20.65 -6.42 13.36
CA ASN A 130 -20.00 -5.56 14.35
C ASN A 130 -18.51 -5.28 14.04
N ASN A 131 -17.96 -5.86 12.98
CA ASN A 131 -16.56 -5.68 12.59
C ASN A 131 -16.44 -4.63 11.50
N LYS A 132 -15.29 -3.95 11.49
CA LYS A 132 -14.87 -3.09 10.38
C LYS A 132 -13.53 -3.59 9.87
N TYR A 133 -13.37 -3.56 8.56
CA TYR A 133 -12.15 -3.93 7.87
C TYR A 133 -11.68 -2.76 7.02
N LEU A 134 -10.36 -2.65 6.89
CA LEU A 134 -9.73 -1.87 5.85
C LEU A 134 -9.25 -2.86 4.79
N VAL A 135 -9.87 -2.80 3.62
CA VAL A 135 -9.57 -3.66 2.49
C VAL A 135 -8.44 -3.01 1.71
N PHE A 136 -7.38 -3.75 1.46
CA PHE A 136 -6.20 -3.26 0.76
C PHE A 136 -5.99 -4.01 -0.54
N ASP A 137 -5.62 -3.24 -1.56
CA ASP A 137 -5.01 -3.74 -2.79
C ASP A 137 -3.65 -3.06 -2.94
N VAL A 138 -2.57 -3.83 -2.72
CA VAL A 138 -1.18 -3.36 -2.80
C VAL A 138 -0.55 -3.94 -4.05
N PHE A 139 -0.08 -3.07 -4.93
CA PHE A 139 0.53 -3.45 -6.21
C PHE A 139 2.04 -3.39 -6.06
N PHE A 140 2.72 -4.52 -6.21
CA PHE A 140 4.16 -4.60 -6.24
C PHE A 140 4.67 -4.81 -7.66
N ASN A 141 5.80 -4.19 -7.97
CA ASN A 141 6.39 -4.21 -9.30
C ASN A 141 5.34 -3.93 -10.39
N ASN A 142 4.59 -2.84 -10.18
CA ASN A 142 3.31 -2.55 -10.84
C ASN A 142 3.38 -2.55 -12.38
N ASP A 143 4.54 -2.24 -12.97
CA ASP A 143 4.81 -2.30 -14.41
C ASP A 143 5.21 -3.69 -14.94
N GLY A 144 5.43 -4.66 -14.06
CA GLY A 144 5.85 -6.02 -14.38
C GLY A 144 7.27 -6.13 -14.93
N LYS A 145 8.15 -5.16 -14.70
CA LYS A 145 9.55 -5.20 -15.18
C LYS A 145 10.52 -5.56 -14.05
N SER A 146 11.50 -6.42 -14.31
CA SER A 146 12.54 -6.72 -13.31
C SER A 146 13.24 -5.44 -12.82
N MET A 147 13.38 -5.31 -11.50
CA MET A 147 14.19 -4.27 -10.86
C MET A 147 15.62 -4.76 -10.58
N VAL A 148 15.86 -6.07 -10.69
CA VAL A 148 17.14 -6.69 -10.39
C VAL A 148 17.92 -6.99 -11.67
N SER A 149 19.22 -6.68 -11.65
CA SER A 149 20.19 -7.06 -12.67
C SER A 149 21.23 -8.07 -12.16
N ALA A 150 21.44 -8.13 -10.84
CA ALA A 150 22.45 -8.97 -10.17
C ALA A 150 21.85 -9.93 -9.13
N SER A 151 20.52 -9.98 -9.01
CA SER A 151 19.77 -10.91 -8.17
C SER A 151 18.77 -11.68 -9.02
N THR A 152 18.34 -12.84 -8.54
CA THR A 152 17.29 -13.66 -9.16
C THR A 152 15.95 -13.55 -8.42
N LYS A 153 15.89 -12.74 -7.36
CA LYS A 153 14.73 -12.63 -6.47
C LYS A 153 14.35 -11.19 -6.19
N HIS A 154 13.05 -10.95 -6.08
CA HIS A 154 12.46 -9.76 -5.48
C HIS A 154 11.91 -10.10 -4.09
N GLN A 155 12.04 -9.16 -3.15
CA GLN A 155 11.35 -9.19 -1.87
C GLN A 155 10.34 -8.03 -1.85
N TYR A 156 9.07 -8.37 -1.68
CA TYR A 156 7.99 -7.41 -1.55
C TYR A 156 7.54 -7.39 -0.10
N VAL A 157 7.55 -6.20 0.52
CA VAL A 157 7.16 -6.01 1.92
C VAL A 157 6.12 -4.91 1.99
N TRP A 158 5.00 -5.21 2.64
CA TRP A 158 4.02 -4.23 3.08
C TRP A 158 3.99 -4.18 4.60
N GLN A 159 4.13 -2.97 5.13
CA GLN A 159 4.03 -2.72 6.56
C GLN A 159 2.55 -2.54 6.93
N ILE A 160 2.00 -3.46 7.70
CA ILE A 160 0.62 -3.37 8.20
C ILE A 160 0.49 -2.09 9.05
N PRO A 161 -0.62 -1.36 8.95
CA PRO A 161 -0.91 -0.21 9.80
C PRO A 161 -1.26 -0.67 11.24
N TYR A 162 -0.24 -1.12 11.98
CA TYR A 162 -0.33 -1.72 13.31
C TYR A 162 -1.07 -0.86 14.35
N ALA A 163 -1.09 0.46 14.18
CA ALA A 163 -1.76 1.39 15.09
C ALA A 163 -3.29 1.28 15.08
N ILE A 164 -3.87 0.82 13.96
CA ILE A 164 -5.32 0.68 13.78
C ILE A 164 -5.79 -0.77 13.63
N ALA A 165 -4.85 -1.70 13.42
CA ALA A 165 -5.13 -3.13 13.35
C ALA A 165 -5.67 -3.68 14.68
N ASP A 166 -6.60 -4.61 14.60
CA ASP A 166 -7.07 -5.40 15.75
C ASP A 166 -5.99 -6.43 16.14
N LEU A 167 -5.23 -6.09 17.18
CA LEU A 167 -4.06 -6.83 17.68
C LEU A 167 -4.28 -7.32 19.11
N SER A 168 -3.56 -8.35 19.53
CA SER A 168 -3.52 -8.88 20.90
C SER A 168 -2.20 -8.52 21.57
N ASN A 169 -2.21 -7.54 22.48
CA ASN A 169 -1.01 -7.03 23.14
C ASN A 169 0.12 -6.73 22.15
N GLY A 170 -0.21 -6.11 21.01
CA GLY A 170 0.74 -5.79 19.94
C GLY A 170 0.96 -6.94 18.96
N GLY A 171 0.75 -8.19 19.33
CA GLY A 171 0.85 -9.32 18.40
C GLY A 171 -0.36 -9.45 17.49
N TYR A 172 -0.19 -10.15 16.37
CA TYR A 172 -1.31 -10.55 15.55
C TYR A 172 -2.25 -11.51 16.29
N LYS A 173 -3.55 -11.35 16.08
CA LYS A 173 -4.60 -12.31 16.41
C LYS A 173 -4.81 -13.25 15.23
N GLY A 174 -5.47 -14.39 15.50
CA GLY A 174 -5.90 -15.32 14.46
C GLY A 174 -6.80 -14.69 13.40
N ASP A 175 -7.53 -13.61 13.75
CA ASP A 175 -8.46 -12.90 12.89
C ASP A 175 -8.03 -11.46 12.57
N THR A 176 -6.75 -11.08 12.79
CA THR A 176 -6.27 -9.74 12.44
C THR A 176 -6.42 -9.45 10.96
N MET A 177 -6.25 -10.46 10.11
CA MET A 177 -6.35 -10.34 8.66
C MET A 177 -7.02 -11.57 8.07
N ARG A 178 -7.76 -11.37 6.98
CA ARG A 178 -8.32 -12.45 6.16
C ARG A 178 -8.24 -12.12 4.68
N ASN A 179 -8.62 -13.09 3.86
CA ASN A 179 -8.66 -12.99 2.40
C ASN A 179 -7.33 -12.48 1.83
N LEU A 180 -6.21 -12.92 2.42
CA LEU A 180 -4.89 -12.59 1.92
C LEU A 180 -4.61 -13.40 0.66
N SER A 181 -4.39 -12.72 -0.46
CA SER A 181 -3.98 -13.34 -1.71
C SER A 181 -2.85 -12.56 -2.37
N PHE A 182 -2.08 -13.26 -3.19
CA PHE A 182 -1.09 -12.68 -4.09
C PHE A 182 -1.41 -13.15 -5.49
N ASP A 183 -1.84 -12.21 -6.33
CA ASP A 183 -2.20 -12.45 -7.72
C ASP A 183 -1.08 -11.96 -8.64
N PHE A 184 -0.56 -12.85 -9.48
CA PHE A 184 0.54 -12.57 -10.39
C PHE A 184 0.02 -12.26 -11.79
N TYR A 185 0.62 -11.24 -12.40
CA TYR A 185 0.21 -10.74 -13.70
C TYR A 185 1.42 -10.52 -14.60
N LYS A 186 1.34 -11.04 -15.82
CA LYS A 186 2.35 -10.85 -16.85
C LYS A 186 1.95 -9.71 -17.76
N ARG A 187 2.87 -8.78 -18.05
CA ARG A 187 2.63 -7.75 -19.07
C ARG A 187 2.40 -8.42 -20.42
N ASN A 188 1.28 -8.12 -21.07
CA ASN A 188 0.96 -8.69 -22.39
C ASN A 188 1.52 -7.86 -23.54
N ASN A 189 1.55 -8.45 -24.73
CA ASN A 189 2.12 -7.82 -25.94
C ASN A 189 1.11 -6.95 -26.70
N LYS A 190 -0.06 -6.62 -26.14
CA LYS A 190 -1.09 -5.85 -26.86
C LYS A 190 -0.67 -4.40 -27.14
N SER A 191 0.18 -3.83 -26.29
CA SER A 191 0.73 -2.49 -26.49
C SER A 191 2.10 -2.36 -25.79
N PRO A 192 3.17 -2.92 -26.38
CA PRO A 192 4.46 -3.05 -25.69
C PRO A 192 5.18 -1.72 -25.51
N GLN A 193 4.83 -0.69 -26.28
CA GLN A 193 5.40 0.66 -26.16
C GLN A 193 4.66 1.55 -25.15
N THR A 194 3.48 1.13 -24.67
CA THR A 194 2.68 1.92 -23.72
C THR A 194 3.14 1.63 -22.29
N PRO A 195 3.62 2.64 -21.54
CA PRO A 195 3.80 2.54 -20.11
C PRO A 195 2.48 2.10 -19.48
N ALA A 196 2.52 1.08 -18.63
CA ALA A 196 1.31 0.54 -18.03
C ALA A 196 1.61 0.08 -16.62
N ASN A 197 0.66 0.31 -15.74
CA ASN A 197 0.69 -0.12 -14.35
C ASN A 197 -0.50 -1.04 -14.10
N LEU A 198 -0.28 -2.21 -13.50
CA LEU A 198 -1.32 -3.20 -13.22
C LEU A 198 -2.52 -2.58 -12.48
N SER A 199 -2.26 -1.65 -11.56
CA SER A 199 -3.28 -0.92 -10.79
C SER A 199 -4.27 -0.11 -11.63
N HIS A 200 -3.91 0.30 -12.84
CA HIS A 200 -4.76 1.14 -13.69
C HIS A 200 -5.09 0.47 -15.02
N ASP A 201 -4.16 -0.30 -15.55
CA ASP A 201 -4.17 -0.81 -16.92
C ASP A 201 -4.28 -2.33 -16.96
N ILE A 202 -5.04 -2.97 -16.06
CA ILE A 202 -5.09 -4.44 -15.96
C ILE A 202 -5.35 -5.17 -17.30
N GLY A 203 -6.07 -4.57 -18.25
CA GLY A 203 -6.29 -5.14 -19.60
C GLY A 203 -5.01 -5.31 -20.43
N LEU A 204 -3.94 -4.64 -20.03
CA LEU A 204 -2.57 -4.73 -20.55
C LEU A 204 -1.72 -5.78 -19.82
N PHE A 205 -2.33 -6.52 -18.89
CA PHE A 205 -1.74 -7.62 -18.16
C PHE A 205 -2.59 -8.89 -18.28
N GLU A 206 -1.94 -10.04 -18.16
CA GLU A 206 -2.56 -11.37 -18.17
C GLU A 206 -2.37 -12.01 -16.80
N HIS A 207 -3.47 -12.39 -16.16
CA HIS A 207 -3.44 -13.07 -14.87
C HIS A 207 -2.86 -14.48 -15.01
N ASP A 208 -1.88 -14.83 -14.18
CA ASP A 208 -1.22 -16.12 -14.16
C ASP A 208 -1.65 -16.91 -12.92
N ALA A 209 -2.77 -17.61 -13.05
CA ALA A 209 -3.34 -18.42 -11.96
C ALA A 209 -2.40 -19.53 -11.46
N SER A 210 -1.37 -19.93 -12.23
CA SER A 210 -0.40 -20.94 -11.78
C SER A 210 0.61 -20.39 -10.77
N LYS A 211 0.71 -19.06 -10.66
CA LYS A 211 1.60 -18.33 -9.75
C LYS A 211 0.84 -17.59 -8.67
N SER A 212 -0.44 -17.32 -8.88
CA SER A 212 -1.32 -16.71 -7.89
C SER A 212 -1.74 -17.70 -6.81
N PHE A 213 -1.88 -17.21 -5.57
CA PHE A 213 -2.27 -18.05 -4.45
C PHE A 213 -2.97 -17.28 -3.33
N ASN A 214 -3.79 -18.00 -2.58
CA ASN A 214 -4.34 -17.56 -1.30
C ASN A 214 -3.39 -17.98 -0.18
N GLN A 215 -3.30 -17.15 0.85
CA GLN A 215 -2.39 -17.35 1.97
C GLN A 215 -3.12 -17.30 3.31
N ASP A 216 -2.82 -18.27 4.16
CA ASP A 216 -3.16 -18.21 5.57
C ASP A 216 -2.15 -17.26 6.25
N PHE A 217 -2.65 -16.10 6.68
CA PHE A 217 -1.84 -14.98 7.17
C PHE A 217 -0.80 -15.38 8.23
N LEU A 218 -1.11 -16.31 9.14
CA LEU A 218 -0.19 -16.69 10.21
C LEU A 218 0.73 -17.87 9.87
N LYS A 219 0.62 -18.44 8.67
CA LYS A 219 1.49 -19.54 8.23
C LYS A 219 2.68 -19.00 7.45
N ASP A 220 3.80 -18.83 8.14
CA ASP A 220 5.05 -18.37 7.53
C ASP A 220 5.67 -19.41 6.59
N SER A 221 6.59 -18.95 5.75
CA SER A 221 7.52 -19.77 4.98
C SER A 221 6.83 -20.81 4.09
N GLN A 222 5.59 -20.53 3.68
CA GLN A 222 4.87 -21.35 2.71
C GLN A 222 5.40 -21.06 1.31
N ASP A 223 5.84 -22.10 0.61
CA ASP A 223 6.23 -22.00 -0.79
C ASP A 223 5.01 -22.17 -1.71
N HIS A 224 4.92 -21.26 -2.66
CA HIS A 224 3.89 -21.18 -3.69
C HIS A 224 4.58 -20.93 -5.03
N ASN A 225 5.08 -22.01 -5.65
CA ASN A 225 5.68 -21.97 -6.98
C ASN A 225 6.81 -20.93 -7.09
N ASN A 226 7.88 -21.10 -6.30
CA ASN A 226 9.03 -20.18 -6.24
C ASN A 226 8.71 -18.78 -5.68
N SER A 227 7.58 -18.65 -4.98
CA SER A 227 7.28 -17.50 -4.12
C SER A 227 7.11 -18.00 -2.70
N THR A 228 7.87 -17.45 -1.75
CA THR A 228 7.77 -17.80 -0.33
C THR A 228 7.08 -16.67 0.41
N TYR A 229 6.00 -16.98 1.13
CA TYR A 229 5.32 -16.01 1.98
C TYR A 229 6.02 -15.82 3.31
N HIS A 230 6.01 -14.58 3.80
CA HIS A 230 6.44 -14.26 5.15
C HIS A 230 5.51 -13.26 5.85
N TYR A 231 5.22 -13.49 7.13
CA TYR A 231 4.45 -12.57 7.98
C TYR A 231 5.31 -11.72 8.93
N SER A 232 6.64 -11.91 8.91
CA SER A 232 7.60 -11.20 9.76
C SER A 232 8.90 -10.84 9.03
N ILE A 233 8.80 -10.06 7.94
CA ILE A 233 9.94 -9.61 7.12
C ILE A 233 10.20 -8.10 7.15
N GLY A 234 9.47 -7.34 7.97
CA GLY A 234 9.75 -5.93 8.22
C GLY A 234 10.87 -5.69 9.25
N VAL A 235 10.90 -4.49 9.84
CA VAL A 235 11.85 -4.13 10.89
C VAL A 235 11.18 -4.19 12.26
N ARG A 236 11.81 -4.92 13.20
CA ARG A 236 11.39 -4.95 14.61
C ARG A 236 11.93 -3.74 15.38
N PRO A 237 11.22 -3.24 16.39
CA PRO A 237 11.78 -2.21 17.28
C PRO A 237 12.92 -2.76 18.15
N GLY A 238 13.80 -1.87 18.61
CA GLY A 238 14.86 -2.22 19.57
C GLY A 238 16.10 -2.87 18.95
N GLY A 239 16.81 -3.69 19.73
CA GLY A 239 18.14 -4.20 19.36
C GLY A 239 18.18 -5.00 18.05
N SER A 240 17.16 -5.82 17.78
CA SER A 240 17.04 -6.58 16.53
C SER A 240 16.77 -5.68 15.32
N GLY A 241 16.17 -4.51 15.52
CA GLY A 241 15.86 -3.56 14.45
C GLY A 241 17.09 -3.06 13.72
N ALA A 242 18.24 -2.96 14.40
CA ALA A 242 19.47 -2.55 13.75
C ALA A 242 19.93 -3.55 12.68
N GLN A 243 19.71 -4.85 12.92
CA GLN A 243 20.01 -5.89 11.94
C GLN A 243 18.94 -5.92 10.85
N ASP A 244 17.66 -5.87 11.23
CA ASP A 244 16.56 -5.87 10.25
C ASP A 244 16.67 -4.67 9.28
N ILE A 245 17.14 -3.51 9.73
CA ILE A 245 17.40 -2.34 8.88
C ILE A 245 18.52 -2.62 7.87
N LYS A 246 19.61 -3.25 8.31
CA LYS A 246 20.72 -3.61 7.41
C LYS A 246 20.28 -4.64 6.38
N ASP A 247 19.45 -5.59 6.78
CA ASP A 247 18.97 -6.66 5.90
C ASP A 247 17.96 -6.13 4.87
N ASN A 248 17.03 -5.26 5.28
CA ASN A 248 15.99 -4.73 4.39
C ASN A 248 16.43 -3.52 3.55
N PHE A 249 17.30 -2.67 4.08
CA PHE A 249 17.63 -1.37 3.50
C PHE A 249 19.12 -1.20 3.17
N HIS A 250 19.98 -2.15 3.55
CA HIS A 250 21.42 -2.13 3.27
C HIS A 250 22.15 -0.88 3.78
N VAL A 251 21.65 -0.30 4.88
CA VAL A 251 22.23 0.88 5.54
C VAL A 251 22.34 0.66 7.04
N ASN A 252 23.20 1.44 7.69
CA ASN A 252 23.20 1.52 9.15
C ASN A 252 21.94 2.26 9.65
N PRO A 253 21.44 1.96 10.86
CA PRO A 253 20.24 2.61 11.41
C PRO A 253 20.31 4.13 11.42
N ASP A 254 21.48 4.72 11.68
CA ASP A 254 21.64 6.17 11.69
C ASP A 254 21.46 6.80 10.30
N ALA A 255 21.81 6.07 9.24
CA ALA A 255 21.69 6.50 7.85
C ALA A 255 20.32 6.19 7.21
N LEU A 256 19.44 5.44 7.90
CA LEU A 256 18.10 5.15 7.38
C LEU A 256 17.29 6.45 7.25
N ASP A 257 16.57 6.58 6.12
CA ASP A 257 15.74 7.74 5.82
C ASP A 257 14.75 8.05 6.95
N SER A 258 14.60 9.33 7.26
CA SER A 258 13.79 9.79 8.39
C SER A 258 12.29 9.50 8.25
N ALA A 259 11.76 9.43 7.03
CA ALA A 259 10.37 9.06 6.82
C ALA A 259 10.17 7.54 6.95
N ILE A 260 11.11 6.73 6.47
CA ILE A 260 11.10 5.28 6.70
C ILE A 260 11.18 4.97 8.19
N LYS A 261 12.04 5.67 8.96
CA LYS A 261 12.11 5.53 10.43
C LYS A 261 10.75 5.76 11.12
N LYS A 262 9.97 6.75 10.66
CA LYS A 262 8.64 7.06 11.22
C LYS A 262 7.59 6.00 10.91
N ALA A 263 7.84 5.16 9.91
CA ALA A 263 6.99 4.03 9.54
C ALA A 263 7.14 2.83 10.45
N LEU A 264 8.32 2.71 11.05
CA LEU A 264 8.64 1.57 11.86
C LEU A 264 7.79 1.60 13.14
N PRO A 265 7.39 0.42 13.65
CA PRO A 265 6.75 0.33 14.94
C PRO A 265 7.60 1.02 16.01
N PRO A 266 6.99 1.76 16.95
CA PRO A 266 7.74 2.41 18.01
C PRO A 266 8.38 1.35 18.92
N ASN A 267 9.55 1.68 19.47
CA ASN A 267 10.16 0.89 20.54
C ASN A 267 9.45 1.13 21.88
N GLN A 268 8.14 0.91 21.91
CA GLN A 268 7.28 1.06 23.07
C GLN A 268 6.30 -0.12 23.16
N ARG A 269 6.00 -0.58 24.37
CA ARG A 269 4.90 -1.53 24.59
C ARG A 269 3.57 -0.93 24.08
N PRO A 270 2.70 -1.72 23.43
CA PRO A 270 2.82 -3.17 23.24
C PRO A 270 3.60 -3.60 21.97
N TYR A 271 4.09 -2.67 21.15
CA TYR A 271 4.60 -2.94 19.80
C TYR A 271 6.08 -3.38 19.75
N ASN A 272 6.85 -3.09 20.81
CA ASN A 272 8.32 -3.17 20.83
C ASN A 272 8.95 -4.55 20.60
N SER A 273 8.17 -5.62 20.52
CA SER A 273 8.65 -6.99 20.30
C SER A 273 8.14 -7.62 19.00
N TYR A 274 7.39 -6.88 18.17
CA TYR A 274 6.68 -7.43 17.02
C TYR A 274 7.17 -6.85 15.70
N ASN A 275 7.02 -7.67 14.65
CA ASN A 275 7.25 -7.29 13.27
C ASN A 275 5.89 -7.14 12.58
N TYR A 276 5.67 -6.02 11.89
CA TYR A 276 4.43 -5.78 11.15
C TYR A 276 4.59 -5.80 9.62
N GLY A 277 5.76 -6.18 9.12
CA GLY A 277 6.01 -6.32 7.69
C GLY A 277 5.67 -7.71 7.19
N ILE A 278 4.76 -7.79 6.23
CA ILE A 278 4.38 -9.03 5.55
C ILE A 278 4.65 -8.93 4.05
N GLY A 279 4.72 -10.07 3.38
CA GLY A 279 4.80 -10.11 1.94
C GLY A 279 5.46 -11.38 1.44
N ILE A 280 6.18 -11.30 0.32
CA ILE A 280 6.74 -12.46 -0.35
C ILE A 280 8.16 -12.23 -0.83
N THR A 281 8.93 -13.32 -0.90
CA THR A 281 10.16 -13.40 -1.69
C THR A 281 9.86 -14.25 -2.93
N THR A 282 10.10 -13.75 -4.14
CA THR A 282 9.75 -14.45 -5.38
C THR A 282 10.84 -14.38 -6.44
N THR A 283 10.98 -15.44 -7.24
CA THR A 283 11.84 -15.44 -8.44
C THR A 283 11.12 -14.91 -9.70
N HIS A 284 9.81 -14.64 -9.63
CA HIS A 284 9.02 -14.10 -10.75
C HIS A 284 9.23 -12.58 -10.85
N VAL A 285 10.47 -12.16 -11.05
CA VAL A 285 10.92 -10.76 -10.98
C VAL A 285 10.36 -9.88 -12.09
N ASP A 286 9.87 -10.50 -13.16
CA ASP A 286 9.28 -9.85 -14.35
C ASP A 286 7.74 -10.00 -14.40
N TYR A 287 7.13 -10.12 -13.22
CA TYR A 287 5.67 -10.08 -13.01
C TYR A 287 5.30 -8.87 -12.17
N ALA A 288 4.12 -8.32 -12.45
CA ALA A 288 3.42 -7.44 -11.53
C ALA A 288 2.61 -8.29 -10.54
N VAL A 289 2.50 -7.84 -9.29
CA VAL A 289 1.84 -8.60 -8.24
C VAL A 289 0.81 -7.72 -7.55
N ARG A 290 -0.43 -8.19 -7.43
CA ARG A 290 -1.43 -7.59 -6.57
C ARG A 290 -1.53 -8.43 -5.30
N MET A 291 -1.24 -7.82 -4.16
CA MET A 291 -1.60 -8.36 -2.85
C MET A 291 -2.94 -7.79 -2.43
N HIS A 292 -3.92 -8.67 -2.21
CA HIS A 292 -5.22 -8.29 -1.65
C HIS A 292 -5.32 -8.78 -0.21
N CYS A 293 -5.91 -7.99 0.69
CA CYS A 293 -6.24 -8.45 2.03
C CYS A 293 -7.33 -7.60 2.70
N GLU A 294 -7.97 -8.17 3.71
CA GLU A 294 -8.88 -7.45 4.60
C GLU A 294 -8.29 -7.40 6.01
N LEU A 295 -7.87 -6.21 6.44
CA LEU A 295 -7.32 -5.98 7.76
C LEU A 295 -8.42 -5.56 8.74
N LYS A 296 -8.60 -6.33 9.81
CA LYS A 296 -9.58 -6.01 10.84
C LYS A 296 -9.13 -4.79 11.65
N LEU A 297 -10.04 -3.83 11.82
CA LEU A 297 -9.81 -2.63 12.62
C LEU A 297 -10.10 -2.90 14.09
N ARG A 298 -9.26 -2.36 14.99
CA ARG A 298 -9.50 -2.44 16.43
C ARG A 298 -10.77 -1.68 16.83
N PRO A 299 -11.42 -2.03 17.95
CA PRO A 299 -12.54 -1.26 18.48
C PRO A 299 -12.20 0.23 18.69
N GLY A 300 -13.16 1.11 18.38
CA GLY A 300 -13.01 2.57 18.56
C GLY A 300 -12.38 3.32 17.39
N VAL A 301 -12.13 2.63 16.27
CA VAL A 301 -11.62 3.18 15.01
C VAL A 301 -12.74 3.50 14.02
#